data_AF-A0A3M1M572-F1
#
_entry.id   AF-A0A3M1M572-F1
#
_cell.length_a   1.000
_cell.length_b   1.000
_cell.length_c   1.000
_cell.angle_alpha   90.00
_cell.angle_beta   90.00
_cell.angle_gamma   90.00
#
_symmetry.space_group_name_H-M   'P 1'
#
loop_
_entity.id
_entity.type
_entity.pdbx_description
1 polymer ?
#
loop_
_entity_poly.entity_id
_entity_poly.type
_entity_poly.pdbx_seq_one_letter_code
_entity_poly.pdbx_strand_id
1 'polypeptide(L)'
;MHVRPARWEDLETCLAIDPSYVTDRVWQMEARPLTLPLVGEGESAMTFTFRSVQLPRPVHVPYPRSLEARRADWYHRDGFLVAEGESAVPEELPPILGYVTLSAQPWHDAAWIGDLVVAPEHRRQG
;
A
#
# COMPACT_ATOMS: atom_id res chain seq x y z
N MET A 1 -17.17 2.57 -10.96
CA MET A 1 -15.77 2.16 -10.81
C MET A 1 -15.54 0.90 -11.62
N HIS A 2 -14.47 0.85 -12.41
CA HIS A 2 -14.09 -0.31 -13.20
C HIS A 2 -12.60 -0.62 -12.98
N VAL A 3 -12.25 -1.89 -12.76
CA VAL A 3 -10.84 -2.30 -12.54
C VAL A 3 -10.36 -3.06 -13.75
N ARG A 4 -9.20 -2.67 -14.30
CA ARG A 4 -8.61 -3.30 -15.48
C ARG A 4 -7.09 -3.40 -15.40
N PRO A 5 -6.46 -4.26 -16.21
CA PRO A 5 -5.03 -4.20 -16.45
C PRO A 5 -4.60 -2.80 -16.92
N ALA A 6 -3.48 -2.34 -16.40
CA ALA A 6 -2.89 -1.07 -16.76
C ALA A 6 -2.22 -1.16 -18.13
N ARG A 7 -2.26 -0.05 -18.86
CA ARG A 7 -1.60 0.15 -20.15
C ARG A 7 -0.45 1.11 -19.97
N TRP A 8 0.54 1.06 -20.86
CA TRP A 8 1.71 1.94 -20.80
C TRP A 8 1.33 3.43 -20.68
N GLU A 9 0.26 3.84 -21.35
CA GLU A 9 -0.30 5.21 -21.32
C GLU A 9 -0.78 5.65 -19.93
N ASP A 10 -1.15 4.71 -19.06
CA ASP A 10 -1.65 4.99 -17.71
C ASP A 10 -0.50 5.33 -16.73
N LEU A 11 0.76 5.00 -17.07
CA LEU A 11 1.89 5.04 -16.13
C LEU A 11 2.08 6.43 -15.52
N GLU A 12 2.14 7.47 -16.35
CA GLU A 12 2.38 8.83 -15.87
C GLU A 12 1.24 9.33 -14.99
N THR A 13 -0.01 9.01 -15.36
CA THR A 13 -1.20 9.31 -14.56
C THR A 13 -1.16 8.60 -13.20
N CYS A 14 -0.77 7.32 -13.17
CA CYS A 14 -0.62 6.55 -11.92
C CYS A 14 0.48 7.12 -11.02
N LEU A 15 1.63 7.48 -11.60
CA LEU A 15 2.76 8.03 -10.86
C LEU A 15 2.46 9.43 -10.29
N ALA A 16 1.59 10.19 -10.95
CA ALA A 16 1.15 11.52 -10.51
C ALA A 16 0.22 11.49 -9.28
N ILE A 17 -0.42 10.36 -8.99
CA ILE A 17 -1.27 10.21 -7.79
C ILE A 17 -0.41 10.37 -6.54
N ASP A 18 -0.77 11.33 -5.67
CA ASP A 18 -0.10 11.55 -4.40
C ASP A 18 -0.27 10.31 -3.49
N PRO A 19 0.82 9.58 -3.20
CA PRO A 19 0.75 8.39 -2.37
C PRO A 19 0.90 8.70 -0.87
N SER A 20 1.15 9.96 -0.52
CA SER A 20 1.30 10.38 0.88
C SER A 20 -0.05 10.43 1.59
N TYR A 21 -0.03 10.40 2.92
CA TYR A 21 -1.24 10.55 3.72
C TYR A 21 -0.97 11.30 5.01
N VAL A 22 -2.02 11.85 5.60
CA VAL A 22 -1.97 12.45 6.93
C VAL A 22 -2.63 11.49 7.90
N THR A 23 -1.98 11.27 9.05
CA THR A 23 -2.54 10.46 10.13
C THR A 23 -2.41 11.18 11.46
N ASP A 24 -3.42 10.99 12.30
CA ASP A 24 -3.45 11.36 13.70
C ASP A 24 -3.29 10.14 14.62
N ARG A 25 -3.12 8.95 14.05
CA ARG A 25 -2.94 7.68 14.76
C ARG A 25 -1.80 6.86 14.20
N VAL A 26 -1.11 6.16 15.09
CA VAL A 26 -0.02 5.24 14.73
C VAL A 26 -0.17 3.91 15.45
N TRP A 27 0.44 2.88 14.90
CA TRP A 27 0.65 1.63 15.62
C TRP A 27 1.99 1.69 16.33
N GLN A 28 1.97 1.57 17.65
CA GLN A 28 3.18 1.39 18.44
C GLN A 28 3.38 -0.10 18.69
N MET A 29 4.54 -0.61 18.29
CA MET A 29 4.98 -1.96 18.58
C MET A 29 5.82 -1.96 19.85
N GLU A 30 5.46 -2.81 20.81
CA GLU A 30 6.28 -3.12 21.97
C GLU A 30 6.74 -4.57 21.92
N ALA A 31 8.04 -4.79 22.00
CA ALA A 31 8.64 -6.11 22.10
C ALA A 31 9.09 -6.35 23.56
N ARG A 32 8.61 -7.43 24.19
CA ARG A 32 8.95 -7.77 25.57
C ARG A 32 9.41 -9.23 25.65
N PRO A 33 10.46 -9.55 26.43
CA PRO A 33 10.79 -10.92 26.74
C PRO A 33 9.60 -11.60 27.41
N LEU A 34 9.25 -12.78 26.92
CA LEU A 34 8.21 -13.60 27.51
C LEU A 34 8.85 -14.44 28.62
N THR A 35 8.75 -13.97 29.86
CA THR A 35 9.13 -14.77 31.03
C THR A 35 7.94 -15.63 31.45
N LEU A 36 7.80 -16.80 30.83
CA LEU A 36 6.87 -17.85 31.29
C LEU A 36 7.66 -19.00 31.92
N PRO A 37 7.12 -19.68 32.94
CA PRO A 37 7.74 -20.87 33.55
C PRO A 37 7.87 -22.08 32.61
N LEU A 38 7.37 -21.97 31.38
CA LEU A 38 7.41 -23.01 30.33
C LEU A 38 8.55 -22.79 29.31
N VAL A 39 9.28 -21.69 29.38
CA VAL A 39 10.44 -21.46 28.51
C VAL A 39 11.60 -22.29 29.07
N GLY A 40 12.01 -23.34 28.34
CA GLY A 40 13.08 -24.24 28.77
C GLY A 40 14.42 -23.52 28.91
N GLU A 41 15.35 -24.08 29.68
CA GLU A 41 16.71 -23.53 29.79
C GLU A 41 17.35 -23.43 28.38
N GLY A 42 17.65 -22.21 27.95
CA GLY A 42 18.23 -21.92 26.63
C GLY A 42 17.26 -21.38 25.58
N GLU A 43 15.95 -21.34 25.86
CA GLU A 43 14.96 -20.70 24.97
C GLU A 43 14.76 -19.22 25.34
N SER A 44 14.60 -18.37 24.32
CA SER A 44 14.21 -16.98 24.47
C SER A 44 12.96 -16.73 23.68
N ALA A 45 11.85 -16.45 24.37
CA ALA A 45 10.58 -16.12 23.75
C ALA A 45 10.35 -14.59 23.82
N MET A 46 9.76 -14.02 22.77
CA MET A 46 9.44 -12.60 22.68
C MET A 46 7.95 -12.42 22.42
N THR A 47 7.32 -11.48 23.13
CA THR A 47 5.94 -11.04 22.88
C THR A 47 5.96 -9.69 22.18
N PHE A 48 5.24 -9.59 21.07
CA PHE A 48 5.06 -8.33 20.34
C PHE A 48 3.61 -7.86 20.52
N THR A 49 3.43 -6.69 21.13
CA THR A 49 2.12 -6.06 21.30
C THR A 49 2.02 -4.84 20.39
N PHE A 50 0.94 -4.77 19.62
CA PHE A 50 0.62 -3.62 18.78
C PHE A 50 -0.53 -2.85 19.40
N ARG A 51 -0.33 -1.55 19.65
CA ARG A 51 -1.40 -0.66 20.14
C ARG A 51 -1.58 0.53 19.21
N SER A 52 -2.82 0.89 18.94
CA SER A 52 -3.14 2.10 18.21
C SER A 52 -3.12 3.30 19.17
N VAL A 53 -2.24 4.26 18.92
CA VAL A 53 -2.03 5.45 19.77
C VAL A 53 -2.36 6.70 18.97
N GLN A 54 -3.00 7.67 19.63
CA GLN A 54 -3.26 8.99 19.06
C GLN A 54 -1.98 9.84 19.13
N LEU A 55 -1.65 10.52 18.03
CA LEU A 55 -0.57 11.49 17.96
C LEU A 55 -1.03 12.85 18.52
N PRO A 56 -0.11 13.65 19.09
CA PRO A 56 -0.43 14.97 19.64
C PRO A 56 -0.83 15.99 18.56
N ARG A 57 -0.50 15.71 17.29
CA ARG A 57 -0.94 16.46 16.11
C ARG A 57 -0.96 15.54 14.89
N PRO A 58 -1.77 15.83 13.87
CA PRO A 58 -1.68 15.14 12.59
C PRO A 58 -0.28 15.25 11.99
N VAL A 59 0.21 14.14 11.44
CA VAL A 59 1.53 14.04 10.81
C VAL A 59 1.34 13.63 9.35
N HIS A 60 2.02 14.35 8.47
CA HIS A 60 2.16 13.96 7.07
C HIS A 60 3.20 12.85 6.96
N VAL A 61 2.80 11.74 6.33
CA VAL A 61 3.64 10.56 6.12
C VAL A 61 3.91 10.48 4.62
N PRO A 62 5.16 10.74 4.18
CA PRO A 62 5.54 10.52 2.80
C PRO A 62 5.49 9.03 2.49
N TYR A 63 5.25 8.70 1.22
CA TYR A 63 5.32 7.31 0.79
C TYR A 63 6.75 6.79 0.91
N PRO A 64 6.95 5.57 1.43
CA PRO A 64 8.30 5.06 1.76
C PRO A 64 9.17 4.78 0.52
N ARG A 65 8.57 4.72 -0.68
CA ARG A 65 9.28 4.44 -1.94
C ARG A 65 9.37 5.67 -2.83
N SER A 66 10.50 5.81 -3.52
CA SER A 66 10.72 6.93 -4.45
C SER A 66 9.90 6.77 -5.74
N LEU A 67 9.76 7.88 -6.48
CA LEU A 67 9.11 7.89 -7.77
C LEU A 67 9.84 6.99 -8.79
N GLU A 68 11.18 7.01 -8.79
CA GLU A 68 11.98 6.18 -9.71
C GLU A 68 11.80 4.69 -9.42
N ALA A 69 11.75 4.30 -8.14
CA ALA A 69 11.50 2.91 -7.75
C ALA A 69 10.12 2.44 -8.22
N ARG A 70 9.08 3.27 -8.06
CA ARG A 70 7.73 2.99 -8.56
C ARG A 70 7.69 2.89 -10.10
N ARG A 71 8.42 3.75 -10.81
CA ARG A 71 8.52 3.70 -12.28
C ARG A 71 9.24 2.43 -12.75
N ALA A 72 10.33 2.02 -12.08
CA ALA A 72 11.06 0.82 -12.43
C ALA A 72 10.21 -0.45 -12.26
N ASP A 73 9.35 -0.48 -11.24
CA ASP A 73 8.45 -1.61 -10.98
C ASP A 73 7.47 -1.88 -12.13
N TRP A 74 7.11 -0.87 -12.92
CA TRP A 74 6.25 -1.07 -14.10
C TRP A 74 6.76 -2.19 -15.03
N TYR A 75 8.08 -2.31 -15.17
CA TYR A 75 8.70 -3.30 -16.05
C TYR A 75 8.95 -4.67 -15.39
N HIS A 76 8.90 -4.74 -14.06
CA HIS A 76 9.36 -5.91 -13.29
C HIS A 76 8.25 -6.65 -12.55
N ARG A 77 7.04 -6.09 -12.49
CA ARG A 77 5.89 -6.68 -11.78
C ARG A 77 5.05 -7.55 -12.71
N ASP A 78 4.54 -8.65 -12.17
CA ASP A 78 3.74 -9.62 -12.92
C ASP A 78 2.32 -9.13 -13.21
N GLY A 79 1.84 -8.15 -12.43
CA GLY A 79 0.54 -7.53 -12.62
C GLY A 79 0.52 -6.07 -12.23
N PHE A 80 -0.21 -5.28 -13.01
CA PHE A 80 -0.52 -3.89 -12.72
C PHE A 80 -1.98 -3.65 -13.05
N LEU A 81 -2.77 -3.25 -12.05
CA LEU A 81 -4.19 -2.97 -12.21
C LEU A 81 -4.46 -1.51 -11.86
N VAL A 82 -5.36 -0.88 -12.62
CA VAL A 82 -5.85 0.47 -12.38
C VAL A 82 -7.35 0.44 -12.08
N ALA A 83 -7.77 1.35 -11.20
CA ALA A 83 -9.17 1.61 -10.93
C ALA A 83 -9.60 2.89 -11.67
N GLU A 84 -10.55 2.77 -12.57
CA GLU A 84 -11.13 3.86 -13.34
C GLU A 84 -12.41 4.36 -12.68
N GLY A 85 -12.54 5.68 -12.66
CA GLY A 85 -13.76 6.38 -12.27
C GLY A 85 -14.78 6.42 -13.41
N GLU A 86 -15.90 7.06 -13.12
CA GLU A 86 -16.88 7.38 -14.15
C GLU A 86 -16.42 8.65 -14.87
N SER A 87 -16.46 8.64 -16.21
CA SER A 87 -16.15 9.85 -16.98
C SER A 87 -17.36 10.76 -16.98
N ALA A 88 -17.17 12.03 -16.59
CA ALA A 88 -18.22 13.04 -16.65
C ALA A 88 -18.54 13.47 -18.10
N VAL A 89 -17.60 13.25 -19.02
CA VAL A 89 -17.69 13.64 -20.44
C VAL A 89 -17.56 12.39 -21.31
N PRO A 90 -18.53 12.08 -22.19
CA PRO A 90 -18.52 10.84 -22.98
C PRO A 90 -17.29 10.65 -23.88
N GLU A 91 -16.62 11.74 -24.27
CA GLU A 91 -15.46 11.73 -25.17
C GLU A 91 -14.12 11.71 -24.41
N GLU A 92 -14.13 11.88 -23.07
CA GLU A 92 -12.92 11.87 -22.26
C GLU A 92 -12.64 10.48 -21.69
N LEU A 93 -11.35 10.13 -21.65
CA LEU A 93 -10.88 8.93 -20.96
C LEU A 93 -11.27 9.00 -19.47
N PRO A 94 -11.79 7.91 -18.89
CA PRO A 94 -12.16 7.90 -17.48
C PRO A 94 -10.93 8.17 -16.60
N PRO A 95 -11.07 8.95 -15.52
CA PRO A 95 -9.95 9.27 -14.65
C PRO A 95 -9.48 8.03 -13.90
N ILE A 96 -8.17 7.90 -13.70
CA ILE A 96 -7.59 6.85 -12.85
C ILE A 96 -7.66 7.32 -11.40
N LEU A 97 -8.37 6.56 -10.57
CA LEU A 97 -8.58 6.86 -9.15
C LEU A 97 -7.52 6.21 -8.26
N GLY A 98 -6.83 5.20 -8.77
CA GLY A 98 -5.83 4.46 -8.02
C GLY A 98 -5.29 3.27 -8.81
N TYR A 99 -4.27 2.64 -8.26
CA TYR A 99 -3.63 1.49 -8.88
C TYR A 99 -3.00 0.55 -7.84
N VAL A 100 -2.75 -0.69 -8.27
CA VAL A 100 -2.05 -1.71 -7.48
C VAL A 100 -1.04 -2.46 -8.34
N THR A 101 0.13 -2.75 -7.77
CA THR A 101 1.17 -3.59 -8.40
C THR A 101 1.29 -4.92 -7.68
N LEU A 102 1.43 -5.99 -8.46
CA LEU A 102 1.41 -7.37 -7.98
C LEU A 102 2.65 -8.12 -8.48
N SER A 103 3.25 -8.91 -7.61
CA SER A 103 4.25 -9.91 -7.96
C SER A 103 3.78 -11.28 -7.54
N ALA A 104 3.68 -12.21 -8.49
CA ALA A 104 3.34 -13.59 -8.22
C ALA A 104 4.44 -14.25 -7.37
N GLN A 105 4.02 -15.10 -6.44
CA GLN A 105 4.88 -15.95 -5.63
C GLN A 105 4.47 -17.40 -5.91
N PRO A 106 4.94 -18.01 -7.03
CA PRO A 106 4.40 -19.28 -7.51
C PRO A 106 4.53 -20.42 -6.49
N TRP A 107 5.61 -20.44 -5.72
CA TRP A 107 5.86 -21.45 -4.69
C TRP A 107 4.95 -21.34 -3.47
N HIS A 108 4.30 -20.19 -3.29
CA HIS A 108 3.43 -19.91 -2.15
C HIS A 108 1.95 -19.82 -2.54
N ASP A 109 1.60 -20.05 -3.82
CA ASP A 109 0.26 -19.81 -4.37
C ASP A 109 -0.34 -18.46 -3.94
N ALA A 110 0.50 -17.43 -4.00
CA ALA A 110 0.20 -16.11 -3.48
C ALA A 110 0.67 -15.01 -4.44
N ALA A 111 0.16 -13.80 -4.24
CA ALA A 111 0.68 -12.59 -4.88
C ALA A 111 1.00 -11.55 -3.81
N TRP A 112 2.12 -10.86 -3.98
CA TRP A 112 2.52 -9.75 -3.12
C TRP A 112 2.11 -8.44 -3.75
N ILE A 113 1.46 -7.60 -2.96
CA ILE A 113 1.19 -6.21 -3.31
C ILE A 113 2.47 -5.42 -3.09
N GLY A 114 3.00 -4.82 -4.17
CA GLY A 114 4.11 -3.89 -4.09
C GLY A 114 3.61 -2.50 -3.70
N ASP A 115 2.78 -1.91 -4.54
CA ASP A 115 2.15 -0.61 -4.35
C ASP A 115 0.63 -0.79 -4.28
N LEU A 116 -0.01 0.00 -3.42
CA LEU A 116 -1.43 0.26 -3.46
C LEU A 116 -1.61 1.75 -3.20
N VAL A 117 -2.02 2.49 -4.23
CA VAL A 117 -2.14 3.94 -4.17
C VAL A 117 -3.52 4.33 -4.67
N VAL A 118 -4.18 5.20 -3.91
CA VAL A 118 -5.51 5.74 -4.24
C VAL A 118 -5.45 7.26 -4.06
N ALA A 119 -6.04 7.98 -5.01
CA ALA A 119 -6.14 9.43 -4.99
C ALA A 119 -6.80 9.91 -3.69
N PRO A 120 -6.27 10.95 -3.01
CA PRO A 120 -6.74 11.40 -1.71
C PRO A 120 -8.26 11.54 -1.56
N GLU A 121 -8.91 12.11 -2.57
CA GLU A 121 -10.34 12.37 -2.69
C GLU A 121 -11.21 11.10 -2.83
N HIS A 122 -10.60 9.97 -3.18
CA HIS A 122 -11.28 8.68 -3.40
C HIS A 122 -10.93 7.62 -2.34
N ARG A 123 -10.15 7.97 -1.32
CA ARG A 123 -9.78 7.04 -0.25
C ARG A 123 -10.98 6.71 0.63
N ARG A 124 -11.03 5.46 1.13
CA ARG A 124 -12.05 4.93 2.06
C ARG A 124 -13.47 4.87 1.47
N GLN A 125 -13.59 4.68 0.16
CA GLN A 125 -14.88 4.63 -0.56
C GLN A 125 -15.18 3.26 -1.18
N GLY A 126 -14.42 2.23 -0.80
CA GLY A 126 -14.36 0.93 -1.49
C GLY A 126 -13.18 0.90 -2.46
#